data_AF-A0A7C5HQK7-F1
#
_entry.id   AF-A0A7C5HQK7-F1
#
_cell.length_a   1.000
_cell.length_b   1.000
_cell.length_c   1.000
_cell.angle_alpha   90.00
_cell.angle_beta   90.00
_cell.angle_gamma   90.00
#
_symmetry.space_group_name_H-M   'P 1'
#
loop_
_entity.id
_entity.type
_entity.pdbx_description
1 polymer ?
#
loop_
_entity_poly.entity_id
_entity_poly.type
_entity_poly.pdbx_seq_one_letter_code
_entity_poly.pdbx_strand_id
1 'polypeptide(L)' 'MFSRVLILAPHTDDGELGCGGAISKFVEEDMDVYYAAFSVAEKSIPDGFPKNILESEVKKAMEVLGIPKTNLRIY' A
#
# COMPACT_ATOMS: atom_id res chain seq x y z
N MET A 1 -13.52 2.67 -20.90
CA MET A 1 -13.41 2.01 -19.58
C MET A 1 -12.08 2.41 -18.99
N PHE A 2 -11.99 2.65 -17.69
CA PHE A 2 -10.71 2.96 -17.04
C PHE A 2 -9.92 1.67 -16.86
N SER A 3 -8.59 1.74 -16.96
CA SER A 3 -7.69 0.58 -16.81
C SER A 3 -6.61 0.81 -15.75
N ARG A 4 -6.61 1.98 -15.10
CA ARG A 4 -5.61 2.37 -14.10
C ARG A 4 -6.30 2.91 -12.87
N VAL A 5 -5.82 2.48 -11.70
CA VAL A 5 -6.31 2.89 -10.39
C VAL A 5 -5.14 3.44 -9.58
N LEU A 6 -5.36 4.54 -8.87
CA LEU A 6 -4.39 5.10 -7.93
C LEU A 6 -5.01 5.12 -6.53
N ILE A 7 -4.44 4.35 -5.62
CA ILE A 7 -4.77 4.35 -4.20
C ILE A 7 -3.94 5.43 -3.53
N LEU A 8 -4.62 6.37 -2.87
CA LEU A 8 -4.01 7.45 -2.10
C LEU A 8 -4.24 7.15 -0.62
N ALA A 9 -3.16 6.85 0.09
CA ALA A 9 -3.19 6.45 1.48
C ALA A 9 -2.40 7.48 2.33
N PRO A 10 -2.99 8.04 3.40
CA PRO A 10 -2.23 8.87 4.33
C PRO A 10 -1.03 8.11 4.92
N HIS A 11 -1.24 6.87 5.37
CA HIS A 11 -0.20 6.00 5.93
C HIS A 11 -0.09 4.65 5.20
N THR A 12 0.90 3.86 5.59
CA THR A 12 1.30 2.57 4.99
C THR A 12 0.37 1.37 5.27
N ASP A 13 -0.81 1.60 5.81
CA ASP A 13 -1.85 0.60 6.13
C ASP A 13 -3.27 1.05 5.74
N ASP A 14 -3.47 2.36 5.50
CA ASP A 14 -4.78 2.95 5.26
C ASP A 14 -5.45 2.44 3.97
N GLY A 15 -4.67 2.09 2.93
CA GLY A 15 -5.21 1.58 1.68
C GLY A 15 -5.68 0.13 1.82
N GLU A 16 -4.90 -0.72 2.49
CA GLU A 16 -5.26 -2.09 2.82
C GLU A 16 -6.53 -2.13 3.69
N LEU A 17 -6.55 -1.36 4.77
CA LEU A 17 -7.66 -1.32 5.73
C LEU A 17 -8.90 -0.62 5.17
N GLY A 18 -8.72 0.44 4.39
CA GLY A 18 -9.82 1.26 3.88
C GLY A 18 -10.50 0.67 2.66
N CYS A 19 -9.75 0.02 1.76
CA CYS A 19 -10.31 -0.47 0.49
C CYS A 19 -9.64 -1.74 -0.08
N GLY A 20 -8.98 -2.56 0.75
CA GLY A 20 -8.28 -3.78 0.29
C GLY A 20 -9.12 -4.73 -0.57
N GLY A 21 -10.43 -4.87 -0.28
CA GLY A 21 -11.34 -5.67 -1.12
C GLY A 21 -11.55 -5.10 -2.53
N ALA A 22 -11.59 -3.77 -2.67
CA ALA A 22 -11.66 -3.12 -3.98
C ALA A 22 -10.33 -3.25 -4.73
N ILE A 23 -9.20 -3.10 -4.03
CA ILE A 23 -7.86 -3.32 -4.59
C ILE A 23 -7.75 -4.74 -5.16
N SER A 24 -8.13 -5.76 -4.38
CA SER A 24 -8.13 -7.16 -4.83
C SER A 24 -8.94 -7.34 -6.10
N LYS A 25 -10.15 -6.78 -6.13
CA LYS A 25 -11.02 -6.86 -7.30
C LYS A 25 -10.39 -6.19 -8.54
N PHE A 26 -9.77 -5.02 -8.39
CA PHE A 26 -9.13 -4.34 -9.52
C PHE A 26 -7.93 -5.14 -10.05
N VAL A 27 -7.16 -5.77 -9.18
CA VAL A 27 -6.04 -6.66 -9.57
C VAL A 27 -6.57 -7.91 -10.29
N GLU A 28 -7.64 -8.54 -9.79
CA GLU A 28 -8.31 -9.67 -10.44
C GLU A 28 -8.88 -9.34 -11.82
N GLU A 29 -9.28 -8.09 -12.03
CA GLU A 29 -9.75 -7.55 -13.32
C GLU A 29 -8.60 -7.07 -14.24
N ASP A 30 -7.34 -7.45 -13.95
CA ASP A 30 -6.13 -7.09 -14.70
C ASP A 30 -5.92 -5.57 -14.86
N MET A 31 -6.37 -4.76 -13.88
CA MET A 31 -6.13 -3.32 -13.89
C MET A 31 -4.74 -2.95 -13.39
N ASP A 32 -4.20 -1.83 -13.89
CA ASP A 32 -2.92 -1.27 -13.47
C ASP A 32 -3.10 -0.46 -12.17
N VAL A 33 -2.91 -1.13 -11.02
CA VAL A 33 -3.08 -0.53 -9.69
C VAL A 33 -1.76 0.08 -9.19
N TYR A 34 -1.83 1.34 -8.78
CA TYR A 34 -0.74 2.07 -8.10
C TYR A 34 -1.13 2.40 -6.67
N TYR A 35 -0.15 2.40 -5.79
CA TYR A 35 -0.32 2.72 -4.38
C TYR A 35 0.63 3.86 -3.99
N ALA A 36 0.09 4.92 -3.41
CA ALA A 36 0.87 6.04 -2.87
C ALA A 36 0.58 6.23 -1.38
N ALA A 37 1.56 5.94 -0.52
CA ALA A 37 1.53 6.27 0.90
C ALA A 37 2.27 7.60 1.13
N PHE A 38 1.63 8.55 1.80
CA PHE A 38 2.23 9.87 2.09
C PHE A 38 3.08 9.90 3.37
N SER A 39 3.01 8.85 4.19
CA SER A 39 3.82 8.72 5.39
C SER A 39 3.97 7.25 5.79
N VAL A 40 5.16 6.89 6.28
CA VAL A 40 5.42 5.58 6.92
C VAL A 40 5.06 5.57 8.41
N ALA A 41 4.47 6.64 8.94
CA ALA A 41 4.00 6.75 10.32
C ALA A 41 5.05 6.38 11.40
N GLU A 42 6.35 6.71 11.22
CA GLU A 42 7.42 6.27 12.13
C GLU A 42 7.22 6.69 13.60
N LYS A 43 6.52 7.81 13.82
CA LYS A 43 6.19 8.33 15.16
C LYS A 43 5.21 7.43 15.92
N SER A 44 4.45 6.60 15.21
CA SER A 44 3.51 5.63 15.78
C SER A 44 4.20 4.33 16.22
N ILE A 45 5.49 4.15 15.91
CA ILE A 45 6.24 2.93 16.21
C ILE A 45 6.70 2.93 17.68
N PRO A 46 6.31 1.91 18.48
CA PRO A 46 6.76 1.78 19.86
C PRO A 46 8.27 1.58 20.01
N ASP A 47 8.79 1.91 21.18
CA ASP A 47 10.20 1.65 21.50
C ASP A 47 10.52 0.15 21.46
N GLY A 48 11.72 -0.18 20.99
CA GLY A 48 12.16 -1.57 20.80
C GLY A 48 11.90 -2.14 19.40
N PHE A 49 11.17 -1.42 18.54
CA PHE A 49 10.96 -1.82 17.14
C PHE A 49 11.81 -1.02 16.15
N PRO A 50 12.15 -1.60 14.99
CA PRO A 50 12.78 -0.87 13.89
C PRO A 50 11.88 0.28 13.41
N LYS A 51 12.45 1.49 13.25
CA LYS A 51 11.68 2.67 12.77
C LYS A 51 11.14 2.53 11.34
N ASN A 52 11.67 1.60 10.55
CA ASN A 52 11.20 1.30 9.20
C ASN A 52 10.30 0.06 9.13
N ILE A 53 9.75 -0.42 10.25
CA ILE A 53 8.94 -1.65 10.26
C ILE A 53 7.69 -1.51 9.39
N LEU A 54 6.97 -0.39 9.48
CA LEU A 54 5.76 -0.13 8.71
C LEU A 54 6.04 -0.01 7.20
N GLU A 55 7.18 0.59 6.82
CA GLU A 55 7.65 0.60 5.41
C GLU A 55 7.93 -0.82 4.90
N SER A 56 8.48 -1.68 5.76
CA SER A 56 8.77 -3.08 5.41
C SER A 56 7.49 -3.91 5.31
N GLU A 57 6.48 -3.60 6.13
CA GLU A 57 5.18 -4.25 6.12
C GLU A 57 4.38 -3.91 4.85
N VAL A 58 4.26 -2.64 4.47
CA VAL A 58 3.53 -2.26 3.24
C VAL A 58 4.17 -2.85 1.99
N LYS A 59 5.51 -2.93 1.93
CA LYS A 59 6.22 -3.56 0.80
C LYS A 59 5.87 -5.05 0.66
N LYS A 60 5.61 -5.74 1.77
CA LYS A 60 5.13 -7.13 1.79
C LYS A 60 3.64 -7.20 1.48
N ALA A 61 2.85 -6.25 1.98
CA ALA A 61 1.42 -6.17 1.68
C ALA A 61 1.16 -6.02 0.17
N MET A 62 1.98 -5.25 -0.55
CA MET A 62 1.89 -5.16 -2.01
C MET A 62 2.05 -6.52 -2.69
N GLU A 63 2.95 -7.39 -2.21
CA GLU A 63 3.11 -8.74 -2.76
C GLU A 63 1.84 -9.58 -2.53
N VAL A 64 1.23 -9.47 -1.35
CA VAL A 64 -0.02 -10.17 -1.01
C VAL A 64 -1.20 -9.66 -1.85
N LEU A 65 -1.27 -8.34 -2.09
CA LEU A 65 -2.32 -7.72 -2.89
C LEU A 65 -2.10 -7.85 -4.41
N GLY A 66 -0.98 -8.41 -4.85
CA GLY A 66 -0.66 -8.53 -6.28
C GLY A 66 -0.27 -7.21 -6.96
N ILE A 67 0.12 -6.19 -6.19
CA ILE A 67 0.60 -4.90 -6.70
C ILE A 67 2.11 -4.99 -6.93
N PRO A 68 2.63 -4.70 -8.13
CA PRO A 68 4.07 -4.67 -8.38
C PRO A 68 4.77 -3.62 -7.50
N LYS A 69 5.96 -3.95 -6.95
CA LYS A 69 6.74 -3.00 -6.13
C LYS A 69 7.07 -1.70 -6.85
N THR A 70 7.18 -1.73 -8.18
CA THR A 70 7.40 -0.53 -9.03
C THR A 70 6.21 0.43 -9.04
N ASN A 71 5.03 -0.06 -8.65
CA ASN A 71 3.78 0.69 -8.58
C ASN A 71 3.48 1.22 -7.16
N LEU A 72 4.31 0.88 -6.17
CA LEU A 72 4.29 1.47 -4.84
C LEU A 72 5.17 2.72 -4.78
N ARG A 73 4.62 3.81 -4.26
CA ARG A 73 5.31 5.06 -3.94
C ARG A 73 5.12 5.36 -2.47
N ILE A 74 6.22 5.59 -1.78
CA ILE A 74 6.26 6.03 -0.39
C ILE A 74 6.99 7.37 -0.39
N TYR A 75 6.41 8.37 0.27
CA TYR A 75 6.93 9.74 0.35
C TYR A 75 7.46 10.07 1.75
#